data_AF-A0A971FX27-F1
#
_entry.id   AF-A0A971FX27-F1
#
_cell.length_a   1.000
_cell.length_b   1.000
_cell.length_c   1.000
_cell.angle_alpha   90.00
_cell.angle_beta   90.00
_cell.angle_gamma   90.00
#
_symmetry.space_group_name_H-M   'P 1'
#
loop_
_entity.id
_entity.type
_entity.pdbx_description
1 polymer ?
#
loop_
_entity_poly.entity_id
_entity_poly.type
_entity_poly.pdbx_seq_one_letter_code
_entity_poly.pdbx_strand_id
1 'polypeptide(L)'
;TDLDERYDVVFDTVGNLTIRTGRPLLRDGGRLLLAVASLGDMVRARGDVRAGTSPERPETFARLLALVAAGDVDVVVESTFALDDIVAAHRVVDSGHKVGNVLVHP
;
A
#
# COMPACT_ATOMS: atom_id res chain seq x y z
N THR A 1 -4.69 -14.28 13.83
CA THR A 1 -3.79 -13.33 14.50
C THR A 1 -4.48 -12.95 15.79
N ASP A 2 -3.97 -13.39 16.94
CA ASP A 2 -4.47 -12.93 18.24
C ASP A 2 -3.98 -11.49 18.44
N LEU A 3 -4.74 -10.56 17.86
CA LEU A 3 -4.65 -9.15 18.16
C LEU A 3 -5.84 -8.85 19.07
N ASP A 4 -5.57 -8.50 20.31
CA ASP A 4 -6.61 -8.05 21.26
C ASP A 4 -7.10 -6.62 20.91
N GLU A 5 -6.41 -5.96 19.99
CA GLU A 5 -6.71 -4.60 19.55
C GLU A 5 -7.46 -4.57 18.22
N ARG A 6 -8.41 -3.63 18.15
CA ARG A 6 -9.15 -3.26 16.94
C ARG A 6 -8.65 -1.90 16.43
N TYR A 7 -8.80 -1.64 15.14
CA TYR A 7 -8.28 -0.45 14.48
C TYR A 7 -9.36 0.35 13.75
N ASP A 8 -9.16 1.66 13.65
CA ASP A 8 -10.01 2.55 12.85
C ASP A 8 -9.76 2.35 11.35
N VAL A 9 -8.53 2.00 10.97
CA VAL A 9 -8.17 1.63 9.59
C VAL A 9 -7.27 0.41 9.61
N VAL A 10 -7.58 -0.58 8.78
CA VAL A 10 -6.69 -1.71 8.47
C VAL A 10 -6.37 -1.62 6.99
N PHE A 11 -5.08 -1.46 6.67
CA PHE A 11 -4.61 -1.30 5.29
C PHE A 11 -3.70 -2.46 4.91
N ASP A 12 -4.19 -3.33 4.02
CA ASP A 12 -3.43 -4.48 3.52
C ASP A 12 -2.84 -4.18 2.14
N THR A 13 -1.51 -4.01 2.13
CA THR A 13 -0.71 -3.80 0.92
C THR A 13 0.05 -5.05 0.49
N VAL A 14 -0.06 -6.15 1.22
CA VAL A 14 0.65 -7.41 0.96
C VAL A 14 -0.30 -8.45 0.34
N GLY A 15 -1.59 -8.38 0.68
CA GLY A 15 -2.60 -9.35 0.23
C GLY A 15 -2.77 -10.53 1.18
N ASN A 16 -2.40 -10.35 2.45
CA ASN A 16 -2.52 -11.39 3.48
C ASN A 16 -3.93 -11.48 4.08
N LEU A 17 -4.76 -10.45 3.88
CA LEU A 17 -6.10 -10.35 4.41
C LEU A 17 -7.15 -10.54 3.31
N THR A 18 -8.30 -11.05 3.74
CA THR A 18 -9.54 -11.07 2.97
C THR A 18 -10.57 -10.23 3.71
N ILE A 19 -11.71 -9.97 3.09
CA ILE A 19 -12.84 -9.34 3.78
C ILE A 19 -13.19 -10.07 5.10
N ARG A 20 -13.16 -11.41 5.09
CA ARG A 20 -13.52 -12.24 6.26
C ARG A 20 -12.51 -12.15 7.39
N THR A 21 -11.22 -12.06 7.07
CA THR A 21 -10.14 -12.04 8.07
C THR A 21 -9.77 -10.63 8.52
N GLY A 22 -9.98 -9.61 7.68
CA GLY A 22 -9.68 -8.21 8.00
C GLY A 22 -10.80 -7.49 8.75
N ARG A 23 -12.08 -7.72 8.41
CA ARG A 23 -13.22 -7.03 9.07
C ARG A 23 -13.25 -7.20 10.60
N PRO A 24 -12.96 -8.39 11.18
CA PRO A 24 -12.96 -8.56 12.63
C PRO A 24 -11.91 -7.69 13.36
N LEU A 25 -10.91 -7.16 12.65
CA LEU A 25 -9.89 -6.27 13.20
C LEU A 25 -10.38 -4.82 13.32
N LEU A 26 -11.56 -4.47 12.78
CA LEU A 26 -12.07 -3.11 12.80
C LEU A 26 -12.75 -2.78 14.13
N ARG A 27 -12.59 -1.51 14.54
CA ARG A 27 -13.47 -0.82 15.50
C ARG A 27 -14.80 -0.47 14.81
N ASP A 28 -15.80 -0.11 15.62
CA ASP A 28 -17.05 0.43 15.11
C ASP A 28 -16.79 1.68 14.28
N GLY A 29 -17.31 1.70 13.05
CA GLY A 29 -17.07 2.78 12.10
C GLY A 29 -15.73 2.74 11.36
N GLY A 30 -14.87 1.75 11.62
CA GLY A 30 -13.58 1.58 10.96
C GLY A 30 -13.68 1.25 9.46
N ARG A 31 -12.51 1.19 8.80
CA ARG A 31 -12.39 0.89 7.37
C ARG A 31 -11.32 -0.17 7.11
N LEU A 32 -11.67 -1.18 6.32
CA LEU A 32 -10.72 -2.14 5.77
C LEU A 32 -10.39 -1.75 4.33
N LEU A 33 -9.13 -1.45 4.05
CA LEU A 33 -8.60 -1.17 2.73
C LEU A 33 -7.73 -2.35 2.27
N LEU A 34 -8.19 -3.06 1.23
CA LEU A 34 -7.44 -4.13 0.58
C LEU A 34 -6.82 -3.55 -0.70
N ALA A 35 -5.57 -3.08 -0.63
CA ALA A 35 -4.85 -2.59 -1.82
C ALA A 35 -4.44 -3.75 -2.74
N VAL A 36 -4.08 -4.88 -2.16
CA VAL A 36 -3.90 -6.13 -2.87
C VAL A 36 -5.10 -7.00 -2.56
N ALA A 37 -6.00 -7.12 -3.53
CA ALA A 37 -7.29 -7.79 -3.36
C ALA A 37 -7.54 -8.81 -4.48
N SER A 38 -8.18 -9.93 -4.14
CA SER A 38 -8.67 -10.85 -5.17
C SER A 38 -9.84 -10.24 -5.95
N LEU A 39 -10.14 -10.77 -7.14
CA LEU A 39 -11.35 -10.38 -7.88
C LEU A 39 -12.62 -10.55 -7.04
N GLY A 40 -12.69 -11.63 -6.25
CA GLY A 40 -13.81 -11.87 -5.35
C GLY A 40 -13.95 -10.81 -4.26
N ASP A 41 -12.83 -10.34 -3.69
CA ASP A 41 -12.82 -9.25 -2.72
C ASP A 41 -13.25 -7.93 -3.37
N MET A 42 -12.76 -7.62 -4.58
CA MET A 42 -13.14 -6.41 -5.32
C MET A 42 -14.65 -6.36 -5.59
N VAL A 43 -15.25 -7.45 -6.08
CA VAL A 43 -16.69 -7.52 -6.37
C VAL A 43 -17.53 -7.43 -5.10
N ARG A 44 -17.04 -7.96 -3.98
CA ARG A 44 -17.78 -8.01 -2.71
C ARG A 44 -17.56 -6.79 -1.82
N ALA A 45 -16.56 -5.96 -2.09
CA ALA A 45 -16.23 -4.78 -1.30
C ALA A 45 -17.44 -3.82 -1.23
N ARG A 46 -17.89 -3.55 -0.01
CA ARG A 46 -19.06 -2.70 0.27
C ARG A 46 -19.01 -2.21 1.71
N GLY A 47 -19.73 -1.12 1.98
CA GLY A 47 -19.85 -0.54 3.33
C GLY A 47 -18.52 0.01 3.85
N ASP A 48 -17.99 -0.61 4.88
CA ASP A 48 -16.70 -0.40 5.57
C ASP A 48 -15.48 -0.96 4.81
N VAL A 49 -15.68 -1.72 3.73
CA VAL A 49 -14.57 -2.27 2.93
C VAL A 49 -14.34 -1.43 1.68
N ARG A 50 -13.07 -1.20 1.36
CA ARG A 50 -12.57 -0.63 0.10
C ARG A 50 -11.57 -1.59 -0.52
N ALA A 51 -11.74 -1.88 -1.80
CA ALA A 51 -10.84 -2.70 -2.61
C ALA A 51 -10.90 -2.19 -4.05
N GLY A 52 -9.84 -2.45 -4.82
CA GLY A 52 -9.71 -1.99 -6.19
C GLY A 52 -8.82 -0.75 -6.32
N THR A 53 -8.86 -0.13 -7.49
CA THR A 53 -7.94 0.97 -7.84
C THR A 53 -8.39 2.30 -7.28
N SER A 54 -7.42 3.12 -6.88
CA SER A 54 -7.65 4.53 -6.55
C SER A 54 -7.51 5.37 -7.82
N PRO A 55 -8.38 6.36 -8.07
CA PRO A 55 -8.22 7.28 -9.19
C PRO A 55 -6.94 8.10 -9.10
N GLU A 56 -6.16 8.12 -10.18
CA GLU A 56 -4.93 8.91 -10.33
C GLU A 56 -5.26 10.35 -10.74
N ARG A 57 -5.74 11.14 -9.78
CA ARG A 57 -6.14 12.53 -10.01
C ARG A 57 -4.96 13.49 -9.80
N PRO A 58 -4.77 14.50 -10.68
CA PRO A 58 -3.70 15.49 -10.53
C PRO A 58 -3.68 16.19 -9.16
N GLU A 59 -4.86 16.50 -8.60
CA GLU A 59 -4.97 17.18 -7.32
C GLU A 59 -4.47 16.33 -6.15
N THR A 60 -4.67 15.00 -6.24
CA THR A 60 -4.15 14.05 -5.25
C THR A 60 -2.63 14.05 -5.26
N PHE A 61 -2.01 14.01 -6.45
CA PHE A 61 -0.55 14.05 -6.58
C PHE A 61 0.03 15.41 -6.16
N ALA A 62 -0.62 16.52 -6.52
CA ALA A 62 -0.22 17.85 -6.08
C ALA A 62 -0.19 17.94 -4.55
N ARG A 63 -1.20 17.38 -3.87
CA ARG A 63 -1.22 17.31 -2.41
C ARG A 63 -0.10 16.44 -1.84
N LEU A 64 0.15 15.27 -2.42
CA LEU A 64 1.23 14.37 -1.99
C LEU A 64 2.59 15.05 -2.12
N LEU A 65 2.87 15.69 -3.26
CA LEU A 65 4.12 16.41 -3.49
C LEU A 65 4.30 17.59 -2.53
N ALA A 66 3.22 18.30 -2.19
CA ALA A 66 3.27 19.37 -1.21
C ALA A 66 3.66 18.86 0.19
N LEU A 67 3.17 17.68 0.59
CA LEU A 67 3.56 17.05 1.86
C LEU A 67 5.04 16.64 1.86
N VAL A 68 5.52 16.09 0.75
CA VAL A 68 6.95 15.75 0.60
C VAL A 68 7.81 17.00 0.66
N ALA A 69 7.43 18.08 -0.04
CA ALA A 69 8.16 19.35 -0.02
C ALA A 69 8.16 20.03 1.35
N ALA A 70 7.11 19.83 2.15
CA ALA A 70 7.01 20.32 3.52
C ALA A 70 7.80 19.48 4.55
N GLY A 71 8.28 18.29 4.16
CA GLY A 71 8.90 17.33 5.08
C GLY A 71 7.91 16.56 5.96
N ASP A 72 6.60 16.65 5.66
CA ASP A 72 5.57 15.87 6.36
C ASP A 72 5.54 14.41 5.90
N VAL A 73 6.14 14.11 4.75
CA VAL A 73 6.26 12.75 4.18
C VAL A 73 7.69 12.55 3.67
N ASP A 74 8.41 11.64 4.30
CA ASP A 74 9.75 11.24 3.85
C ASP A 74 9.67 10.16 2.77
N VAL A 75 10.32 10.42 1.63
CA VAL A 75 10.49 9.42 0.58
C VAL A 75 11.72 8.56 0.89
N VAL A 76 11.49 7.42 1.53
CA VAL A 76 12.56 6.47 1.85
C VAL A 76 13.10 5.85 0.56
N VAL A 77 14.39 6.02 0.29
CA VAL A 77 15.12 5.40 -0.82
C VAL A 77 16.10 4.38 -0.25
N GLU A 78 15.95 3.12 -0.64
CA GLU A 78 16.85 2.04 -0.22
C GLU A 78 18.12 2.02 -1.06
N SER A 79 17.94 2.06 -2.37
CA SER A 79 19.01 1.83 -3.34
C SER A 79 18.69 2.49 -4.67
N THR A 80 19.73 2.67 -5.46
CA THR A 80 19.68 3.34 -6.76
C THR A 80 20.51 2.55 -7.75
N PHE A 81 19.96 2.33 -8.94
CA PHE A 81 20.57 1.55 -10.02
C PHE A 81 20.57 2.34 -11.32
N ALA A 82 21.48 2.01 -12.23
CA ALA A 82 21.37 2.39 -13.63
C ALA A 82 20.34 1.49 -14.33
N LEU A 83 19.79 1.95 -15.47
CA LEU A 83 18.85 1.17 -16.26
C LEU A 83 19.49 -0.13 -16.79
N ASP A 84 20.79 -0.11 -17.07
CA ASP A 84 21.55 -1.32 -17.45
C ASP A 84 21.54 -2.40 -16.35
N ASP A 85 21.32 -1.99 -15.09
CA ASP A 85 21.25 -2.87 -13.91
C ASP A 85 19.80 -3.26 -13.56
N ILE A 86 18.85 -3.12 -14.48
CA ILE A 86 17.42 -3.37 -14.21
C ILE A 86 17.14 -4.77 -13.64
N VAL A 87 17.93 -5.77 -14.04
CA VAL A 87 17.82 -7.14 -13.50
C VAL A 87 18.19 -7.18 -12.02
N ALA A 88 19.24 -6.46 -11.60
CA ALA A 88 19.65 -6.37 -10.20
C ALA A 88 18.61 -5.61 -9.36
N ALA A 89 18.06 -4.51 -9.90
CA ALA A 89 16.99 -3.75 -9.25
C ALA A 89 15.75 -4.62 -8.96
N HIS A 90 15.30 -5.44 -9.93
CA HIS A 90 14.18 -6.37 -9.71
C HIS A 90 14.50 -7.44 -8.67
N ARG A 91 15.72 -7.99 -8.65
CA ARG A 91 16.12 -8.97 -7.62
C ARG A 91 16.01 -8.42 -6.20
N VAL A 92 16.28 -7.13 -5.98
CA VAL A 92 16.09 -6.47 -4.67
C VAL A 92 14.61 -6.43 -4.31
N VAL A 93 13.75 -6.00 -5.24
CA VAL A 93 12.29 -5.94 -5.02
C VAL A 93 11.71 -7.33 -4.73
N ASP A 94 12.10 -8.32 -5.55
CA ASP A 94 11.60 -9.70 -5.49
C ASP A 94 12.08 -10.46 -4.24
N SER A 95 13.07 -9.93 -3.53
CA SER A 95 13.51 -10.52 -2.26
C SER A 95 12.41 -10.51 -1.19
N GLY A 96 11.40 -9.65 -1.32
CA GLY A 96 10.34 -9.45 -0.33
C GLY A 96 10.77 -8.67 0.92
N HIS A 97 12.03 -8.23 1.01
CA HIS A 97 12.60 -7.57 2.18
C HIS A 97 12.99 -6.10 1.93
N LYS A 98 12.58 -5.53 0.78
CA LYS A 98 12.86 -4.13 0.41
C LYS A 98 12.17 -3.15 1.36
N VAL A 99 12.92 -2.22 1.92
CA VAL A 99 12.47 -1.11 2.78
C VAL A 99 12.54 0.21 2.01
N GLY A 100 11.39 0.75 1.60
CA GLY A 100 11.32 2.01 0.85
C GLY A 100 11.34 1.79 -0.66
N ASN A 101 11.90 2.73 -1.43
CA ASN A 101 11.88 2.74 -2.89
C ASN A 101 13.25 2.36 -3.48
N VAL A 102 13.22 1.66 -4.61
CA VAL A 102 14.39 1.45 -5.47
C VAL A 102 14.29 2.42 -6.64
N LEU A 103 15.29 3.27 -6.81
CA LEU A 103 15.35 4.22 -7.93
C LEU A 103 16.13 3.60 -9.09
N VAL A 104 15.66 3.84 -10.31
CA VAL A 104 16.36 3.46 -11.54
C VAL A 104 16.55 4.71 -12.39
N HIS A 105 17.80 5.01 -12.72
CA HIS A 105 18.16 6.12 -13.59
C HIS A 105 18.36 5.64 -15.03
N PRO A 106 17.90 6.42 -16.02
CA PRO A 106 18.09 6.08 -17.44
C PRO A 106 19.56 6.08 -17.86
#